data_AF-A0AAD6D1D5-F1
#
_entry.id   AF-A0AAD6D1D5-F1
#
_cell.length_a   1.000
_cell.length_b   1.000
_cell.length_c   1.000
_cell.angle_alpha   90.00
_cell.angle_beta   90.00
_cell.angle_gamma   90.00
#
_symmetry.space_group_name_H-M   'P 1'
#
loop_
_entity.id
_entity.type
_entity.pdbx_description
1 polymer ?
#
loop_
_entity_poly.entity_id
_entity_poly.type
_entity_poly.pdbx_seq_one_letter_code
_entity_poly.pdbx_strand_id
1 'polypeptide(L)'
;MASTMSPVDLMPSGIEYENGIVVAITTMFTFLAIVAVILRFISRRISMSVKWDDWFSLIALIFAFGCFIVTLLDATIAHGGYDIEYYSAATLERYLKLTLAENVLYAASISFSKAAVLLLYHRIFKIQKSFRIASWTVGFLIGGYFIASECLLIFAYDPIEAQWKPWLPNSANFNIIASWTVMSSINMVVDFLILCLPQPVVWRLKMSCKKKVLVSGLFCFGIL
;
A
#
# COMPACT_ATOMS: atom_id res chain seq x y z
N MET A 1 21.31 11.40 45.41
CA MET A 1 20.37 10.44 44.82
C MET A 1 19.90 11.02 43.49
N ALA A 2 20.77 11.01 42.48
CA ALA A 2 20.39 11.36 41.12
C ALA A 2 19.86 10.05 40.50
N SER A 3 18.54 9.92 40.41
CA SER A 3 17.92 8.89 39.60
C SER A 3 18.46 9.04 38.19
N THR A 4 19.23 8.05 37.74
CA THR A 4 19.64 7.91 36.34
C THR A 4 18.37 7.84 35.51
N MET A 5 17.98 8.97 34.92
CA MET A 5 16.88 9.03 33.95
C MET A 5 17.20 8.01 32.87
N SER A 6 16.24 7.14 32.59
CA SER A 6 16.40 6.15 31.54
C SER A 6 16.45 6.87 30.19
N PRO A 7 17.09 6.33 29.15
CA PRO A 7 17.10 6.93 27.81
C PRO A 7 15.70 7.25 27.26
N VAL A 8 14.67 6.59 27.80
CA VAL A 8 13.25 6.81 27.50
C VAL A 8 12.74 8.14 28.05
N ASP A 9 13.28 8.65 29.16
CA ASP A 9 12.83 9.90 29.78
C ASP A 9 13.41 11.16 29.10
N LEU A 10 14.38 10.97 28.19
CA LEU A 10 14.99 12.03 27.36
C LEU A 10 14.33 12.13 25.97
N MET A 11 13.32 11.31 25.71
CA MET A 11 12.62 11.24 24.42
C MET A 11 11.76 12.50 24.19
N PRO A 12 11.83 13.13 23.01
CA PRO A 12 11.02 14.31 22.72
C PRO A 12 9.53 13.97 22.74
N SER A 13 8.76 14.60 23.63
CA SER A 13 7.30 14.42 23.74
C SER A 13 6.53 14.72 22.45
N GLY A 14 7.13 15.46 21.51
CA GLY A 14 6.56 15.70 20.18
C GLY A 14 6.40 14.43 19.34
N ILE A 15 7.31 13.46 19.47
CA ILE A 15 7.33 12.25 18.63
C ILE A 15 6.23 11.27 19.08
N GLU A 16 5.96 11.17 20.38
CA GLU A 16 4.83 10.40 20.89
C GLU A 16 3.48 10.93 20.37
N TYR A 17 3.37 12.26 20.26
CA TYR A 17 2.19 12.91 19.69
C TYR A 17 2.03 12.61 18.19
N GLU A 18 3.12 12.67 17.42
CA GLU A 18 3.12 12.32 15.99
C GLU A 18 2.76 10.84 15.77
N ASN A 19 3.32 9.93 16.55
CA ASN A 19 2.97 8.51 16.50
C ASN A 19 1.50 8.27 16.84
N GLY A 20 0.96 9.00 17.82
CA GLY A 20 -0.46 8.97 18.15
C GLY A 20 -1.36 9.39 16.97
N ILE A 21 -0.95 10.43 16.23
CA ILE A 21 -1.65 10.87 15.01
C ILE A 21 -1.61 9.79 13.92
N VAL A 22 -0.44 9.22 13.65
CA VAL A 22 -0.27 8.17 12.63
C VAL A 22 -1.15 6.97 12.95
N VAL A 23 -1.13 6.50 14.21
CA VAL A 23 -1.97 5.37 14.65
C VAL A 23 -3.45 5.71 14.52
N ALA A 24 -3.88 6.90 14.91
CA ALA A 24 -5.28 7.32 14.80
C ALA A 24 -5.75 7.32 13.34
N ILE A 25 -4.97 7.92 12.44
CA ILE A 25 -5.27 7.98 11.01
C ILE A 25 -5.32 6.56 10.42
N THR A 26 -4.31 5.73 10.65
CA THR A 26 -4.28 4.36 10.12
C THR A 26 -5.43 3.53 10.66
N THR A 27 -5.81 3.69 11.93
CA THR A 27 -6.99 3.03 12.51
C THR A 27 -8.27 3.44 11.79
N MET A 28 -8.47 4.75 11.55
CA MET A 28 -9.67 5.26 10.88
C MET A 28 -9.80 4.74 9.45
N PHE A 29 -8.73 4.79 8.66
CA PHE A 29 -8.73 4.29 7.28
C PHE A 29 -8.89 2.77 7.21
N THR A 30 -8.26 2.03 8.13
CA THR A 30 -8.43 0.57 8.19
C THR A 30 -9.87 0.20 8.53
N PHE A 31 -10.49 0.89 9.50
CA PHE A 31 -11.90 0.69 9.82
C PHE A 31 -12.81 0.99 8.61
N LEU A 32 -12.56 2.11 7.92
CA LEU A 32 -13.33 2.47 6.72
C LEU A 32 -13.17 1.42 5.61
N ALA A 33 -11.95 0.89 5.41
CA ALA A 33 -11.68 -0.17 4.45
C ALA A 33 -12.43 -1.47 4.80
N ILE A 34 -12.47 -1.87 6.07
CA ILE A 34 -13.25 -3.03 6.54
C ILE A 34 -14.73 -2.84 6.20
N VAL A 35 -15.30 -1.68 6.57
CA VAL A 35 -16.70 -1.36 6.28
C VAL A 35 -16.97 -1.38 4.77
N ALA A 36 -16.10 -0.77 3.97
CA ALA A 36 -16.23 -0.73 2.52
C ALA A 36 -16.22 -2.13 1.89
N VAL A 37 -15.34 -3.02 2.34
CA VAL A 37 -15.28 -4.41 1.86
C VAL A 37 -16.52 -5.19 2.28
N ILE A 38 -16.98 -5.03 3.54
CA ILE A 38 -18.23 -5.67 4.00
C ILE A 38 -19.41 -5.21 3.14
N LEU A 39 -19.57 -3.89 2.96
CA LEU A 39 -20.63 -3.31 2.13
C LEU A 39 -20.53 -3.81 0.68
N ARG A 40 -19.31 -3.96 0.15
CA ARG A 40 -19.08 -4.53 -1.18
C ARG A 40 -19.63 -5.95 -1.26
N PHE A 41 -19.27 -6.83 -0.33
CA PHE A 41 -19.77 -8.22 -0.33
C PHE A 41 -21.29 -8.28 -0.15
N ILE A 42 -21.88 -7.46 0.73
CA ILE A 42 -23.34 -7.38 0.91
C ILE A 42 -24.01 -6.90 -0.39
N SER A 43 -23.56 -5.79 -0.96
CA SER A 43 -24.07 -5.25 -2.23
C SER A 43 -23.96 -6.28 -3.35
N ARG A 44 -22.86 -7.04 -3.40
CA ARG A 44 -22.69 -8.10 -4.39
C ARG A 44 -23.66 -9.24 -4.16
N ARG A 45 -23.85 -9.73 -2.93
CA ARG A 45 -24.85 -10.78 -2.63
C ARG A 45 -26.27 -10.38 -3.03
N ILE A 46 -26.60 -9.09 -2.95
CA ILE A 46 -27.94 -8.56 -3.28
C ILE A 46 -28.11 -8.30 -4.78
N SER A 47 -27.10 -7.72 -5.44
CA SER A 47 -27.24 -7.19 -6.81
C SER A 47 -26.59 -8.03 -7.91
N MET A 48 -25.62 -8.92 -7.60
CA MET A 48 -24.86 -9.70 -8.59
C MET A 48 -24.29 -11.02 -8.02
N SER A 49 -23.39 -11.69 -8.75
CA SER A 49 -22.53 -12.75 -8.20
C SER A 49 -21.19 -12.20 -7.70
N VAL A 50 -20.66 -12.82 -6.64
CA VAL A 50 -19.29 -12.60 -6.15
C VAL A 50 -18.30 -13.14 -7.18
N LYS A 51 -17.25 -12.37 -7.50
CA LYS A 51 -16.23 -12.75 -8.47
C LYS A 51 -14.82 -12.44 -7.97
N TRP A 52 -13.82 -12.71 -8.81
CA TRP A 52 -12.40 -12.48 -8.51
C TRP A 52 -12.09 -11.04 -8.08
N ASP A 53 -12.79 -10.03 -8.59
CA ASP A 53 -12.60 -8.64 -8.16
C ASP A 53 -12.89 -8.43 -6.66
N ASP A 54 -13.86 -9.15 -6.11
CA ASP A 54 -14.22 -9.07 -4.70
C ASP A 54 -13.20 -9.79 -3.81
N TRP A 55 -12.66 -10.92 -4.27
CA TRP A 55 -11.60 -11.66 -3.56
C TRP A 55 -10.29 -10.89 -3.51
N PHE A 56 -9.89 -10.23 -4.60
CA PHE A 56 -8.70 -9.40 -4.61
C PHE A 56 -8.82 -8.21 -3.66
N SER A 57 -10.02 -7.62 -3.55
CA SER A 57 -10.30 -6.57 -2.57
C SER A 57 -10.20 -7.08 -1.13
N LEU A 58 -10.62 -8.33 -0.86
CA LEU A 58 -10.46 -8.94 0.46
C LEU A 58 -9.00 -9.24 0.80
N ILE A 59 -8.23 -9.76 -0.17
CA ILE A 59 -6.79 -10.00 0.00
C ILE A 59 -6.06 -8.69 0.29
N ALA A 60 -6.38 -7.62 -0.45
CA ALA A 60 -5.82 -6.30 -0.20
C ALA A 60 -6.10 -5.80 1.23
N LEU A 61 -7.32 -6.04 1.74
CA LEU A 61 -7.71 -5.70 3.11
C LEU A 61 -6.91 -6.48 4.15
N ILE A 62 -6.66 -7.77 3.92
CA ILE A 62 -5.85 -8.60 4.83
C ILE A 62 -4.43 -8.02 4.94
N PHE A 63 -3.81 -7.65 3.83
CA PHE A 63 -2.50 -7.00 3.83
C PHE A 63 -2.53 -5.60 4.46
N ALA A 64 -3.59 -4.82 4.23
CA ALA A 64 -3.77 -3.51 4.87
C ALA A 64 -3.89 -3.65 6.40
N PHE A 65 -4.59 -4.67 6.88
CA PHE A 65 -4.67 -4.98 8.31
C PHE A 65 -3.31 -5.40 8.88
N GLY A 66 -2.51 -6.12 8.08
CA GLY A 66 -1.10 -6.38 8.41
C GLY A 66 -0.29 -5.09 8.59
N CYS A 67 -0.42 -4.14 7.65
CA CYS A 67 0.23 -2.83 7.75
C CYS A 67 -0.20 -2.11 9.04
N PHE A 68 -1.49 -2.11 9.35
CA PHE A 68 -2.02 -1.54 10.58
C PHE A 68 -1.37 -2.13 11.85
N ILE A 69 -1.23 -3.46 11.91
CA ILE A 69 -0.55 -4.12 13.04
C ILE A 69 0.90 -3.68 13.13
N VAL A 70 1.62 -3.60 12.00
CA VAL A 70 3.02 -3.19 11.99
C VAL A 70 3.17 -1.73 12.43
N THR A 71 2.31 -0.81 11.95
CA THR A 71 2.30 0.58 12.41
C THR A 71 2.05 0.70 13.92
N LEU A 72 1.16 -0.13 14.48
CA LEU A 72 0.95 -0.18 15.94
C LEU A 72 2.20 -0.66 16.69
N LEU A 73 2.87 -1.70 16.20
CA LEU A 73 4.11 -2.19 16.79
C LEU A 73 5.23 -1.15 16.67
N ASP A 74 5.30 -0.44 15.55
CA ASP A 74 6.30 0.59 15.33
C ASP A 74 6.15 1.74 16.34
N ALA A 75 4.92 2.21 16.53
CA ALA A 75 4.58 3.26 17.48
C ALA A 75 4.77 2.85 18.96
N THR A 76 4.65 1.55 19.29
CA THR A 76 4.64 1.10 20.70
C THR A 76 5.95 0.48 21.18
N ILE A 77 6.58 -0.38 20.36
CA ILE A 77 7.73 -1.20 20.78
C ILE A 77 9.00 -0.95 19.98
N ALA A 78 8.88 -0.34 18.80
CA ALA A 78 10.03 0.01 17.98
C ALA A 78 10.47 1.46 18.20
N HIS A 79 9.58 2.30 18.75
CA HIS A 79 9.79 3.72 18.89
C HIS A 79 10.08 4.34 17.51
N GLY A 80 9.17 4.17 16.55
CA GLY A 80 9.26 4.84 15.25
C GLY A 80 9.28 6.36 15.40
N GLY A 81 9.98 7.05 14.49
CA GLY A 81 10.05 8.52 14.45
C GLY A 81 11.14 9.17 15.31
N TYR A 82 11.80 8.41 16.20
CA TYR A 82 12.94 8.92 16.97
C TYR A 82 14.21 9.03 16.12
N ASP A 83 15.12 9.93 16.50
CA ASP A 83 16.44 10.00 15.87
C ASP A 83 17.24 8.72 16.16
N ILE A 84 18.00 8.28 15.16
CA ILE A 84 18.78 7.02 15.21
C ILE A 84 19.72 6.97 16.43
N GLU A 85 20.17 8.13 16.91
CA GLU A 85 21.06 8.26 18.07
C GLU A 85 20.45 7.74 19.39
N TYR A 86 19.12 7.73 19.51
CA TYR A 86 18.42 7.24 20.70
C TYR A 86 18.16 5.72 20.67
N TYR A 87 18.47 5.03 19.58
CA TYR A 87 18.22 3.60 19.46
C TYR A 87 19.35 2.78 20.07
N SER A 88 18.97 1.83 20.94
CA SER A 88 19.83 0.69 21.20
C SER A 88 19.96 -0.18 19.93
N ALA A 89 21.06 -0.94 19.80
CA ALA A 89 21.23 -1.86 18.66
C ALA A 89 20.05 -2.84 18.50
N ALA A 90 19.47 -3.31 19.62
CA ALA A 90 18.31 -4.20 19.60
C ALA A 90 17.02 -3.48 19.16
N THR A 91 16.83 -2.21 19.56
CA THR A 91 15.69 -1.40 19.14
C THR A 91 15.78 -1.09 17.65
N LEU A 92 16.97 -0.70 17.17
CA LEU A 92 17.21 -0.40 15.76
C LEU A 92 16.97 -1.63 14.88
N GLU A 93 17.46 -2.81 15.28
CA GLU A 93 17.19 -4.05 14.56
C GLU A 93 15.69 -4.38 14.50
N ARG A 94 14.96 -4.17 15.60
CA ARG A 94 13.51 -4.36 15.63
C ARG A 94 12.80 -3.39 14.70
N TYR A 95 13.15 -2.11 14.75
CA TYR A 95 12.61 -1.06 13.89
C TYR A 95 12.80 -1.43 12.41
N LEU A 96 14.03 -1.74 12.00
CA LEU A 96 14.34 -2.10 10.61
C LEU A 96 13.60 -3.37 10.14
N LYS A 97 13.41 -4.37 11.02
CA LYS A 97 12.57 -5.55 10.70
C LYS A 97 11.11 -5.18 10.48
N LEU A 98 10.56 -4.29 11.30
CA LEU A 98 9.18 -3.83 11.17
C LEU A 98 9.03 -2.98 9.90
N THR A 99 9.96 -2.08 9.60
CA THR A 99 9.98 -1.32 8.35
C THR A 99 10.04 -2.26 7.14
N LEU A 100 10.85 -3.30 7.15
CA LEU A 100 10.89 -4.28 6.07
C LEU A 100 9.54 -5.01 5.91
N ALA A 101 8.96 -5.46 7.02
CA ALA A 101 7.65 -6.11 7.01
C ALA A 101 6.55 -5.17 6.49
N GLU A 102 6.56 -3.91 6.90
CA GLU A 102 5.61 -2.89 6.43
C GLU A 102 5.72 -2.69 4.92
N ASN A 103 6.93 -2.57 4.38
CA ASN A 103 7.14 -2.37 2.95
C ASN A 103 6.61 -3.55 2.10
N VAL A 104 6.82 -4.79 2.55
CA VAL A 104 6.29 -6.00 1.89
C VAL A 104 4.76 -6.01 1.93
N LEU A 105 4.17 -5.80 3.10
CA LEU A 105 2.72 -5.81 3.29
C LEU A 105 2.05 -4.68 2.48
N TYR A 106 2.68 -3.51 2.45
CA TYR A 106 2.20 -2.34 1.71
C TYR A 106 2.22 -2.57 0.21
N ALA A 107 3.34 -3.08 -0.34
CA ALA A 107 3.46 -3.39 -1.76
C ALA A 107 2.41 -4.42 -2.21
N ALA A 108 2.15 -5.45 -1.39
CA ALA A 108 1.08 -6.41 -1.62
C ALA A 108 -0.31 -5.73 -1.58
N SER A 109 -0.63 -5.00 -0.51
CA SER A 109 -1.93 -4.37 -0.32
C SER A 109 -2.30 -3.44 -1.49
N ILE A 110 -1.37 -2.60 -1.92
CA ILE A 110 -1.55 -1.71 -3.06
C ILE A 110 -1.75 -2.48 -4.36
N SER A 111 -0.92 -3.48 -4.63
CA SER A 111 -0.98 -4.24 -5.88
C SER A 111 -2.30 -5.00 -6.02
N PHE A 112 -2.76 -5.63 -4.93
CA PHE A 112 -4.06 -6.31 -4.91
C PHE A 112 -5.24 -5.33 -5.00
N SER A 113 -5.14 -4.15 -4.38
CA SER A 113 -6.16 -3.09 -4.50
C SER A 113 -6.32 -2.62 -5.94
N LYS A 114 -5.19 -2.30 -6.60
CA LYS A 114 -5.15 -1.89 -8.01
C LYS A 114 -5.71 -2.97 -8.93
N ALA A 115 -5.34 -4.24 -8.68
CA ALA A 115 -5.86 -5.38 -9.43
C ALA A 115 -7.37 -5.58 -9.21
N ALA A 116 -7.90 -5.39 -7.99
CA ALA A 116 -9.34 -5.47 -7.71
C ALA A 116 -10.14 -4.43 -8.52
N VAL A 117 -9.66 -3.19 -8.58
CA VAL A 117 -10.27 -2.11 -9.38
C VAL A 117 -10.22 -2.44 -10.87
N LEU A 118 -9.07 -2.89 -11.36
CA LEU A 118 -8.90 -3.27 -12.76
C LEU A 118 -9.81 -4.44 -13.17
N LEU A 119 -9.99 -5.45 -12.31
CA LEU A 119 -10.90 -6.57 -12.55
C LEU A 119 -12.37 -6.11 -12.53
N LEU A 120 -12.73 -5.17 -11.65
CA LEU A 120 -14.05 -4.55 -11.66
C LEU A 120 -14.30 -3.83 -12.98
N TYR A 121 -13.32 -3.08 -13.47
CA TYR A 121 -13.39 -2.39 -14.76
C TYR A 121 -13.54 -3.37 -15.92
N HIS A 122 -12.74 -4.45 -15.92
CA HIS A 122 -12.83 -5.53 -16.88
C HIS A 122 -14.24 -6.13 -16.94
N ARG A 123 -14.86 -6.33 -15.78
CA ARG A 123 -16.22 -6.85 -15.64
C ARG A 123 -17.27 -5.90 -16.22
N ILE A 124 -17.14 -4.60 -15.99
CA ILE A 124 -18.09 -3.58 -16.47
C ILE A 124 -17.98 -3.38 -17.99
N PHE A 125 -16.76 -3.26 -18.52
CA PHE A 125 -16.51 -2.84 -19.89
C PHE A 125 -16.07 -3.97 -20.84
N LYS A 126 -16.37 -5.24 -20.48
CA LYS A 126 -15.96 -6.47 -21.20
C LYS A 126 -16.23 -6.51 -22.71
N ILE A 127 -17.09 -5.62 -23.22
CA ILE A 127 -17.59 -5.64 -24.60
C ILE A 127 -16.54 -5.13 -25.60
N GLN A 128 -15.60 -4.25 -25.19
CA GLN A 128 -14.63 -3.65 -26.10
C GLN A 128 -13.29 -4.40 -26.13
N LYS A 129 -12.86 -4.89 -27.31
CA LYS A 129 -11.59 -5.60 -27.48
C LYS A 129 -10.37 -4.76 -27.09
N SER A 130 -10.34 -3.48 -27.48
CA SER A 130 -9.27 -2.54 -27.13
C SER A 130 -9.13 -2.35 -25.63
N PHE A 131 -10.26 -2.20 -24.93
CA PHE A 131 -10.30 -2.10 -23.47
C PHE A 131 -9.76 -3.36 -22.80
N ARG A 132 -10.13 -4.54 -23.30
CA ARG A 132 -9.62 -5.81 -22.79
C ARG A 132 -8.10 -5.90 -22.91
N ILE A 133 -7.53 -5.55 -24.06
CA ILE A 133 -6.07 -5.59 -24.27
C ILE A 133 -5.39 -4.62 -23.30
N ALA A 134 -5.83 -3.37 -23.26
CA ALA A 134 -5.25 -2.35 -22.37
C ALA A 134 -5.37 -2.73 -20.90
N SER A 135 -6.51 -3.29 -20.48
CA SER A 135 -6.72 -3.81 -19.13
C SER A 135 -5.74 -4.92 -18.78
N TRP A 136 -5.53 -5.90 -19.66
CA TRP A 136 -4.53 -6.95 -19.41
C TRP A 136 -3.11 -6.39 -19.35
N THR A 137 -2.75 -5.44 -20.21
CA THR A 137 -1.44 -4.77 -20.17
C THR A 137 -1.21 -4.09 -18.82
N VAL A 138 -2.18 -3.33 -18.32
CA VAL A 138 -2.08 -2.71 -16.98
C VAL A 138 -2.01 -3.77 -15.87
N GLY A 139 -2.74 -4.88 -16.01
CA GLY A 139 -2.67 -6.01 -15.07
C GLY A 139 -1.28 -6.65 -14.99
N PHE A 140 -0.64 -6.85 -16.14
CA PHE A 140 0.75 -7.33 -16.19
C PHE A 140 1.73 -6.32 -15.59
N LEU A 141 1.51 -5.02 -15.80
CA LEU A 141 2.34 -3.97 -15.17
C LEU A 141 2.20 -3.98 -13.65
N ILE A 142 0.99 -4.15 -13.10
CA ILE A 142 0.77 -4.29 -11.65
C ILE A 142 1.48 -5.53 -11.10
N GLY A 143 1.33 -6.68 -11.77
CA GLY A 143 1.99 -7.92 -11.34
C GLY A 143 3.52 -7.84 -11.42
N GLY A 144 4.05 -7.24 -12.49
CA GLY A 144 5.48 -7.00 -12.66
C GLY A 144 6.03 -6.02 -11.62
N TYR A 145 5.30 -4.94 -11.32
CA TYR A 145 5.62 -4.01 -10.23
C TYR A 145 5.72 -4.74 -8.89
N PHE A 146 4.72 -5.55 -8.56
CA PHE A 146 4.70 -6.30 -7.30
C PHE A 146 5.89 -7.25 -7.18
N ILE A 147 6.16 -8.06 -8.21
CA ILE A 147 7.29 -8.99 -8.18
C ILE A 147 8.61 -8.23 -8.07
N ALA A 148 8.76 -7.14 -8.82
CA ALA A 148 9.96 -6.32 -8.79
C ALA A 148 10.17 -5.66 -7.42
N SER A 149 9.11 -5.16 -6.75
CA SER A 149 9.22 -4.58 -5.42
C SER A 149 9.64 -5.62 -4.38
N GLU A 150 9.07 -6.83 -4.42
CA GLU A 150 9.47 -7.91 -3.51
C GLU A 150 10.91 -8.36 -3.74
N CYS A 151 11.33 -8.53 -5.01
CA CYS A 151 12.71 -8.86 -5.32
C CYS A 151 13.68 -7.78 -4.85
N LEU A 152 13.32 -6.50 -5.01
CA LEU A 152 14.15 -5.40 -4.55
C LEU A 152 14.31 -5.41 -3.03
N LEU A 153 13.22 -5.68 -2.31
CA LEU A 153 13.23 -5.81 -0.85
C LEU A 153 14.06 -7.00 -0.38
N ILE A 154 14.01 -8.15 -1.04
CA ILE A 154 14.75 -9.35 -0.62
C ILE A 154 16.25 -9.24 -0.96
N PHE A 155 16.59 -8.69 -2.12
CA PHE A 155 17.97 -8.69 -2.65
C PHE A 155 18.69 -7.34 -2.51
N ALA A 156 18.16 -6.40 -1.73
CA ALA A 156 18.74 -5.06 -1.57
C ALA A 156 20.19 -5.09 -1.05
N TYR A 157 20.53 -6.03 -0.18
CA TYR A 157 21.84 -6.12 0.48
C TYR A 157 22.39 -7.54 0.44
N ASP A 158 23.71 -7.67 0.50
CA ASP A 158 24.43 -8.93 0.70
C ASP A 158 25.40 -8.80 1.90
N PRO A 159 25.23 -9.60 2.98
CA PRO A 159 24.14 -10.55 3.22
C PRO A 159 22.78 -9.85 3.48
N ILE A 160 21.67 -10.55 3.23
CA ILE A 160 20.29 -10.04 3.44
C ILE A 160 20.10 -9.49 4.86
N GLU A 161 20.75 -10.12 5.86
CA GLU A 161 20.67 -9.69 7.26
C GLU A 161 21.13 -8.25 7.50
N ALA A 162 21.96 -7.71 6.61
CA ALA A 162 22.42 -6.34 6.67
C ALA A 162 21.27 -5.31 6.58
N GLN A 163 20.09 -5.72 6.10
CA GLN A 163 18.88 -4.89 6.10
C GLN A 163 18.40 -4.51 7.50
N TRP A 164 18.59 -5.41 8.48
CA TRP A 164 18.19 -5.16 9.87
C TRP A 164 19.35 -5.16 10.86
N LYS A 165 20.57 -5.44 10.40
CA LYS A 165 21.82 -5.35 11.19
C LYS A 165 22.80 -4.40 10.50
N PRO A 166 22.62 -3.07 10.64
CA PRO A 166 23.42 -2.08 9.93
C PRO A 166 24.90 -2.05 10.34
N TRP A 167 25.27 -2.71 11.44
CA TRP A 167 26.66 -2.87 11.89
C TRP A 167 27.42 -4.00 11.18
N LEU A 168 26.76 -4.80 10.34
CA LEU A 168 27.46 -5.77 9.51
C LEU A 168 28.16 -5.05 8.35
N PRO A 169 29.39 -5.44 7.99
CA PRO A 169 30.02 -4.96 6.76
C PRO A 169 29.14 -5.41 5.59
N ASN A 170 28.64 -4.44 4.82
CA ASN A 170 27.69 -4.69 3.77
C ASN A 170 28.05 -3.90 2.51
N SER A 171 27.61 -4.44 1.37
CA SER A 171 27.46 -3.68 0.15
C SER A 171 25.98 -3.67 -0.20
N ALA A 172 25.41 -2.48 -0.35
CA ALA A 172 24.13 -2.36 -1.02
C ALA A 172 24.32 -2.84 -2.48
N ASN A 173 23.52 -3.82 -2.90
CA ASN A 173 23.59 -4.35 -4.27
C ASN A 173 23.11 -3.31 -5.30
N PHE A 174 22.28 -2.37 -4.84
CA PHE A 174 21.68 -1.33 -5.65
C PHE A 174 21.71 0.01 -4.91
N ASN A 175 21.58 1.10 -5.67
CA ASN A 175 21.30 2.41 -5.08
C ASN A 175 19.86 2.41 -4.53
N ILE A 176 19.72 2.22 -3.23
CA ILE A 176 18.43 2.07 -2.54
C ILE A 176 17.51 3.28 -2.79
N ILE A 177 18.05 4.50 -2.70
CA ILE A 177 17.26 5.73 -2.88
C ILE A 177 16.75 5.83 -4.32
N ALA A 178 17.61 5.58 -5.31
CA ALA A 178 17.21 5.60 -6.71
C ALA A 178 16.17 4.51 -7.02
N SER A 179 16.37 3.31 -6.49
CA SER A 179 15.44 2.19 -6.59
C SER A 179 14.04 2.52 -6.07
N TRP A 180 13.94 3.08 -4.86
CA TRP A 180 12.67 3.53 -4.28
C TRP A 180 12.02 4.63 -5.11
N THR A 181 12.80 5.61 -5.57
CA THR A 181 12.30 6.70 -6.41
C THR A 181 11.68 6.18 -7.71
N VAL A 182 12.33 5.23 -8.37
CA VAL A 182 11.82 4.59 -9.59
C VAL A 182 10.55 3.80 -9.29
N MET A 183 10.53 3.03 -8.21
CA MET A 183 9.37 2.24 -7.81
C MET A 183 8.15 3.11 -7.53
N SER A 184 8.30 4.19 -6.74
CA SER A 184 7.23 5.16 -6.48
C SER A 184 6.74 5.82 -7.77
N SER A 185 7.65 6.15 -8.69
CA SER A 185 7.30 6.75 -9.98
C SER A 185 6.46 5.79 -10.83
N ILE A 186 6.86 4.51 -10.92
CA ILE A 186 6.10 3.48 -11.63
C ILE A 186 4.73 3.29 -10.99
N ASN A 187 4.66 3.24 -9.66
CA ASN A 187 3.42 3.09 -8.92
C ASN A 187 2.42 4.20 -9.27
N MET A 188 2.88 5.45 -9.29
CA MET A 188 2.08 6.61 -9.66
C MET A 188 1.62 6.56 -11.12
N VAL A 189 2.49 6.16 -12.05
CA VAL A 189 2.13 6.00 -13.48
C VAL A 189 1.02 4.95 -13.64
N VAL A 190 1.10 3.83 -12.91
CA VAL A 190 0.06 2.80 -12.93
C VAL A 190 -1.29 3.35 -12.44
N ASP A 191 -1.30 4.26 -11.46
CA ASP A 191 -2.54 4.90 -11.00
C ASP A 191 -3.18 5.75 -12.09
N PHE A 192 -2.38 6.57 -12.77
CA PHE A 192 -2.87 7.34 -13.92
C PHE A 192 -3.41 6.43 -15.02
N LEU A 193 -2.73 5.32 -15.31
CA LEU A 193 -3.20 4.35 -16.32
C LEU A 193 -4.55 3.76 -15.93
N ILE A 194 -4.75 3.34 -14.68
CA ILE A 194 -6.03 2.81 -14.20
C ILE A 194 -7.13 3.87 -14.32
N LEU A 195 -6.87 5.11 -13.88
CA LEU A 195 -7.82 6.22 -13.95
C LEU A 195 -8.25 6.58 -15.37
N CYS A 196 -7.30 6.59 -16.30
CA CYS A 196 -7.54 6.93 -17.70
C CYS A 196 -8.23 5.80 -18.46
N LEU A 197 -8.04 4.53 -18.06
CA LEU A 197 -8.54 3.36 -18.78
C LEU A 197 -10.06 3.40 -19.07
N PRO A 198 -10.97 3.67 -18.11
CA PRO A 198 -12.42 3.66 -18.36
C PRO A 198 -12.92 4.93 -19.06
N GLN A 199 -12.16 6.04 -19.07
CA GLN A 199 -12.67 7.33 -19.55
C GLN A 199 -13.10 7.27 -21.03
N PRO A 200 -12.27 6.80 -21.98
CA PRO A 200 -12.69 6.73 -23.39
C PRO A 200 -13.98 5.92 -23.60
N VAL A 201 -14.19 4.88 -22.79
CA VAL A 201 -15.38 4.03 -22.87
C VAL A 201 -16.62 4.75 -22.33
N VAL A 202 -16.50 5.40 -21.18
CA VAL A 202 -17.59 6.19 -20.55
C VAL A 202 -18.03 7.33 -21.46
N TRP A 203 -17.08 8.04 -22.07
CA TRP A 203 -17.38 9.18 -22.93
C TRP A 203 -18.03 8.79 -24.26
N ARG A 204 -17.78 7.57 -24.75
CA ARG A 204 -18.46 6.99 -25.93
C ARG A 204 -19.86 6.44 -25.64
N LEU A 205 -20.21 6.23 -24.37
CA LEU A 205 -21.54 5.74 -24.01
C LEU A 205 -22.61 6.82 -24.29
N LYS A 206 -23.77 6.41 -24.81
CA LYS A 206 -24.93 7.27 -25.10
C LYS A 206 -25.69 7.65 -23.82
N MET A 207 -25.02 8.31 -22.88
CA MET A 207 -25.59 8.83 -21.64
C MET A 207 -25.65 10.36 -21.64
N SER A 208 -26.53 10.94 -20.83
CA SER A 208 -26.58 12.40 -20.62
C SER A 208 -25.27 12.90 -19.98
N CYS A 209 -24.86 14.12 -20.33
CA CYS A 209 -23.59 14.70 -19.87
C CYS A 209 -23.45 14.67 -18.32
N LYS A 210 -24.55 14.94 -17.60
CA LYS A 210 -24.61 14.84 -16.12
C LYS A 210 -24.25 13.45 -15.61
N LYS A 211 -24.74 12.38 -16.26
CA LYS A 211 -24.43 10.99 -15.87
C LYS A 211 -22.98 10.62 -16.19
N LYS A 212 -22.42 11.14 -17.29
CA LYS A 212 -21.01 10.92 -17.65
C LYS A 212 -20.08 11.51 -16.59
N VAL A 213 -20.31 12.75 -16.17
CA VAL A 213 -19.52 13.41 -15.12
C VAL A 213 -19.61 12.65 -13.79
N LEU A 214 -20.80 12.21 -13.39
CA LEU A 214 -20.98 11.39 -12.18
C LEU A 214 -20.21 10.06 -12.24
N VAL A 215 -20.31 9.35 -13.37
CA VAL A 215 -19.62 8.06 -13.55
C VAL A 215 -18.10 8.25 -13.60
N SER A 216 -17.61 9.26 -14.30
CA SER A 216 -16.18 9.62 -14.31
C SER A 216 -15.69 10.02 -12.91
N GLY A 217 -16.47 10.78 -12.15
CA GLY A 217 -16.16 11.15 -10.77
C GLY A 217 -16.09 9.92 -9.85
N LEU A 218 -17.03 8.98 -9.97
CA LEU A 218 -16.99 7.73 -9.20
C LEU A 218 -15.74 6.89 -9.49
N PHE A 219 -15.25 6.89 -10.74
CA PHE A 219 -14.00 6.24 -11.08
C PHE A 219 -12.77 6.93 -10.49
N CYS A 220 -12.78 8.26 -10.38
CA CYS A 220 -11.72 9.01 -9.72
C CYS A 220 -11.72 8.82 -8.20
N PHE A 221 -12.90 8.82 -7.56
CA PHE A 221 -13.01 8.63 -6.11
C PHE A 221 -12.78 7.18 -5.68
N GLY A 222 -13.12 6.18 -6.51
CA GLY A 222 -12.96 4.77 -6.16
C GLY A 222 -11.50 4.27 -6.15
N ILE A 223 -10.53 5.14 -6.44
CA ILE A 223 -9.09 4.82 -6.38
C ILE A 223 -8.40 5.39 -5.13
N LEU A 224 -9.04 6.35 -4.46
CA LEU A 224 -8.53 7.06 -3.28
C LEU A 224 -9.03 6.37 -2.01
#